data_AF-A0A8E2I3Z6-F1
#
_entry.id   AF-A0A8E2I3Z6-F1
#
_cell.length_a   1.000
_cell.length_b   1.000
_cell.length_c   1.000
_cell.angle_alpha   90.00
_cell.angle_beta   90.00
_cell.angle_gamma   90.00
#
_symmetry.space_group_name_H-M   'P 1'
#
loop_
_entity.id
_entity.type
_entity.pdbx_description
1 polymer ?
#
loop_
_entity_poly.entity_id
_entity_poly.type
_entity_poly.pdbx_seq_one_letter_code
_entity_poly.pdbx_strand_id
1 'polypeptide(L)' 'MGFYYILLLLIGVVFLIVGALNKNVSRSIKIVIFFVVFGILFIVTSLILLMPGSTEIISDLINS' A
#
# COMPACT_ATOMS: atom_id res chain seq x y z
N MET A 1 15.06 5.12 6.48
CA MET A 1 14.36 4.62 5.27
C MET A 1 13.29 3.57 5.61
N GLY A 2 13.63 2.47 6.31
CA GLY A 2 12.66 1.41 6.67
C GLY A 2 11.39 1.88 7.40
N PHE A 3 11.48 2.91 8.24
CA PHE A 3 10.33 3.51 8.93
C PHE A 3 9.22 3.98 7.97
N TYR A 4 9.58 4.61 6.84
CA TYR A 4 8.61 5.08 5.85
C TYR A 4 7.93 3.94 5.11
N TYR A 5 8.63 2.81 4.89
CA TYR A 5 8.05 1.61 4.29
C TYR A 5 7.03 0.95 5.22
N ILE A 6 7.32 0.93 6.53
CA ILE A 6 6.39 0.48 7.57
C ILE A 6 5.17 1.40 7.65
N LEU A 7 5.36 2.71 7.52
CA LEU A 7 4.25 3.68 7.48
C LEU A 7 3.36 3.47 6.23
N LEU A 8 3.99 3.20 5.07
CA LEU A 8 3.31 2.89 3.82
C LEU A 8 2.48 1.60 3.94
N LEU A 9 3.05 0.57 4.57
CA LEU A 9 2.37 -0.68 4.87
C LEU A 9 1.16 -0.44 5.79
N LEU A 10 1.33 0.36 6.83
CA LEU A 10 0.26 0.72 7.75
C LEU A 10 -0.90 1.43 7.03
N ILE A 11 -0.60 2.37 6.13
CA ILE A 11 -1.61 3.06 5.31
C ILE A 11 -2.36 2.08 4.41
N GLY A 12 -1.65 1.16 3.75
CA GLY A 12 -2.27 0.13 2.91
C GLY A 12 -3.22 -0.79 3.69
N VAL A 13 -2.85 -1.17 4.92
CA VAL A 13 -3.71 -1.95 5.82
C VAL A 13 -4.94 -1.16 6.24
N VAL A 14 -4.81 0.12 6.58
CA VAL A 14 -5.95 0.99 6.91
C VAL A 14 -6.91 1.09 5.71
N PHE A 15 -6.39 1.22 4.49
CA PHE A 15 -7.20 1.23 3.26
C PHE A 15 -7.99 -0.06 3.07
N LEU A 16 -7.39 -1.22 3.37
CA LEU A 16 -8.11 -2.50 3.35
C LEU A 16 -9.21 -2.58 4.40
N ILE A 17 -8.94 -2.12 5.63
CA ILE A 17 -9.92 -2.11 6.72
C ILE A 17 -11.11 -1.20 6.35
N VAL A 18 -10.84 0.01 5.87
CA VAL A 18 -11.89 0.95 5.43
C VAL A 18 -12.68 0.39 4.25
N GLY A 19 -12.03 -0.24 3.28
CA GLY A 19 -12.70 -0.93 2.17
C GLY A 19 -13.61 -2.06 2.65
N ALA A 20 -13.14 -2.87 3.61
CA ALA A 20 -13.91 -3.99 4.18
C ALA A 20 -15.11 -3.51 5.03
N LEU A 21 -14.93 -2.48 5.85
CA LEU A 21 -16.00 -1.89 6.66
C LEU A 21 -17.10 -1.25 5.80
N ASN A 22 -16.73 -0.66 4.67
CA ASN A 22 -17.67 -0.08 3.71
C ASN A 22 -18.33 -1.11 2.77
N LYS A 23 -18.01 -2.41 2.87
CA LYS A 23 -18.60 -3.47 2.04
C LYS A 23 -20.12 -3.64 2.25
N ASN A 24 -20.63 -3.29 3.43
CA ASN A 24 -22.05 -3.47 3.79
C ASN A 24 -22.97 -2.30 3.40
N VAL A 25 -22.43 -1.19 2.89
CA VAL A 25 -23.25 -0.08 2.39
C VAL A 25 -23.53 -0.27 0.91
N SER A 26 -24.81 -0.46 0.57
CA SER A 26 -25.37 -0.63 -0.78
C SER A 26 -24.88 0.39 -1.83
N ARG A 27 -24.30 1.52 -1.40
CA ARG A 27 -24.07 2.69 -2.25
C ARG A 27 -22.66 2.89 -2.79
N SER A 28 -21.72 1.94 -2.66
CA SER A 28 -20.38 2.23 -3.18
C SER A 28 -19.45 1.05 -3.46
N ILE A 29 -19.95 0.05 -4.18
CA ILE A 29 -19.12 -1.06 -4.68
C ILE A 29 -17.89 -0.52 -5.45
N LYS A 30 -18.04 0.54 -6.26
CA LYS A 30 -16.91 1.18 -6.96
C LYS A 30 -15.85 1.75 -6.02
N ILE A 31 -16.26 2.42 -4.94
CA ILE A 31 -15.35 3.01 -3.96
C ILE A 31 -14.67 1.91 -3.15
N VAL A 32 -15.41 0.88 -2.73
CA VAL A 32 -14.86 -0.29 -2.03
C VAL A 32 -13.79 -0.99 -2.88
N ILE A 33 -14.07 -1.23 -4.17
CA ILE A 33 -13.10 -1.82 -5.09
C ILE A 33 -11.88 -0.93 -5.22
N PHE A 34 -12.05 0.38 -5.37
CA PHE A 34 -10.94 1.33 -5.45
C PHE A 34 -10.04 1.27 -4.21
N PHE A 35 -10.62 1.32 -3.01
CA PHE A 35 -9.88 1.23 -1.74
C PHE A 35 -9.14 -0.10 -1.58
N VAL A 36 -9.77 -1.20 -1.98
CA VAL A 36 -9.15 -2.53 -1.90
C VAL A 36 -7.98 -2.66 -2.88
N VAL A 37 -8.17 -2.24 -4.14
CA VAL A 37 -7.12 -2.30 -5.17
C VAL A 37 -5.93 -1.43 -4.78
N PHE A 38 -6.16 -0.18 -4.35
CA PHE A 38 -5.10 0.70 -3.88
C PHE A 38 -4.43 0.18 -2.60
N GLY A 39 -5.21 -0.34 -1.65
CA GLY A 39 -4.67 -0.93 -0.41
C GLY A 39 -3.71 -2.09 -0.69
N ILE A 40 -4.09 -3.01 -1.57
CA ILE A 40 -3.23 -4.12 -2.01
C ILE A 40 -1.96 -3.59 -2.68
N LEU A 41 -2.09 -2.62 -3.59
CA LEU A 41 -0.95 -2.02 -4.29
C LEU A 41 0.06 -1.44 -3.29
N PHE A 42 -0.41 -0.62 -2.34
CA PHE A 42 0.44 -0.03 -1.30
C PHE A 42 1.12 -1.08 -0.43
N ILE A 43 0.42 -2.16 -0.06
CA ILE A 43 0.99 -3.27 0.72
C ILE A 43 2.09 -3.97 -0.07
N VAL A 44 1.83 -4.35 -1.33
CA VAL A 44 2.82 -5.05 -2.17
C VAL A 44 4.06 -4.19 -2.37
N THR A 45 3.90 -2.91 -2.71
CA THR A 45 5.01 -1.98 -2.87
C THR A 45 5.80 -1.83 -1.57
N SER A 46 5.13 -1.71 -0.42
CA SER A 46 5.80 -1.61 0.88
C SER A 46 6.62 -2.84 1.23
N LEU A 47 6.15 -4.05 0.88
CA LEU A 47 6.86 -5.30 1.13
C LEU A 47 8.11 -5.43 0.26
N ILE A 48 8.02 -5.04 -1.02
CA ILE A 48 9.17 -5.00 -1.93
C ILE A 48 10.22 -4.01 -1.41
N LEU A 49 9.78 -2.84 -0.94
CA LEU A 49 10.64 -1.81 -0.36
C LEU A 49 11.28 -2.23 0.97
N LEU A 50 10.61 -3.09 1.75
CA LEU A 50 11.13 -3.60 3.02
C LEU A 50 12.20 -4.68 2.82
N MET A 51 12.28 -5.27 1.62
CA MET A 51 13.24 -6.33 1.31
C MET A 51 14.68 -5.78 1.39
N PRO A 52 15.63 -6.53 1.99
CA PRO A 52 17.03 -6.13 2.03
C PRO A 52 17.58 -5.97 0.59
N GLY A 53 18.36 -4.90 0.35
CA GLY A 53 18.85 -4.54 -0.99
C GLY A 53 17.93 -3.60 -1.79
N SER A 54 16.69 -3.36 -1.34
CA SER A 54 15.79 -2.40 -2.01
C SER A 54 16.34 -0.97 -2.07
N THR A 55 17.13 -0.58 -1.06
CA THR A 55 17.68 0.78 -0.94
C THR A 55 18.74 1.07 -2.00
N GLU A 56 19.50 0.05 -2.42
CA GLU A 56 20.48 0.14 -3.49
C GLU A 56 19.78 0.37 -4.84
N ILE A 57 18.73 -0.42 -5.11
CA ILE A 57 17.91 -0.31 -6.34
C ILE A 57 17.26 1.08 -6.45
N ILE A 58 16.72 1.62 -5.36
CA ILE A 58 16.10 2.96 -5.36
C ILE A 58 17.15 4.06 -5.56
N SER A 59 18.33 3.88 -4.96
CA SER A 59 19.43 4.85 -5.09
C SER A 59 19.96 4.88 -6.52
N ASP A 60 20.05 3.73 -7.18
CA ASP A 60 20.40 3.64 -8.59
C ASP A 60 19.32 4.25 -9.49
N LEU A 61 18.04 4.06 -9.17
CA LEU A 61 16.93 4.61 -9.96
C LEU A 61 16.82 6.14 -9.84
N ILE A 62 17.12 6.70 -8.67
CA ILE A 62 17.06 8.15 -8.40
C ILE A 62 18.27 8.88 -8.98
N ASN A 63 19.44 8.24 -9.01
CA ASN A 63 20.67 8.83 -9.53
C ASN A 63 20.92 8.49 -11.02
N SER A 64 20.01 7.77 -11.67
CA SER A 64 20.01 7.50 -13.11
C SER A 64 19.29 8.59 -13.91
#